data_AF-C0VYI1-F1
#
_entry.id   AF-C0VYI1-F1
#
_cell.length_a   1.000
_cell.length_b   1.000
_cell.length_c   1.000
_cell.angle_alpha   90.00
_cell.angle_beta   90.00
_cell.angle_gamma   90.00
#
_symmetry.space_group_name_H-M   'P 1'
#
loop_
_entity.id
_entity.type
_entity.pdbx_description
1 polymer ?
#
loop_
_entity_poly.entity_id
_entity_poly.type
_entity_poly.pdbx_seq_one_letter_code
_entity_poly.pdbx_strand_id
1 'polypeptide(L)'
;MQADEITLGSAWGIVKSSVLGTSYPEAPVSDLYLFGNRHAFAYQQEVDGNAAQRHHIRFWPTPEGWLLPGGHQVSWLAAGTYDRAVGLSIFTGQVTHKIDANIDKERDYVIDTVRYADPQCGVELIEDFSTAYHHRNGGGDLVHTDGDLPVLDVTGAAQRHPQVLAQKTTLGTSSPENLENKGKTVGTSLADQVEKTKKHHLPPLPFLLSGIIISLSTIATVTAWALFIPALGDPDFMREVEKDALENQLYSLGTFAFLSVLLVLAGILWILTAKRHRWARILLLALSVIGTFQDLMTATISADYAETNLLAAGVSVLVLWAISSDSMRQWVNEGK
;
A
#
# COMPACT_ATOMS: atom_id res chain seq x y z
N MET A 1 2.56 -16.48 -13.21
CA MET A 1 2.95 -15.22 -13.90
C MET A 1 3.49 -14.24 -12.87
N GLN A 2 4.30 -13.25 -13.26
CA GLN A 2 4.75 -12.21 -12.33
C GLN A 2 3.57 -11.29 -12.04
N ALA A 3 3.36 -10.89 -10.77
CA ALA A 3 2.29 -9.98 -10.41
C ALA A 3 2.65 -8.55 -10.81
N ASP A 4 1.66 -7.78 -11.28
CA ASP A 4 1.83 -6.37 -11.60
C ASP A 4 2.16 -5.57 -10.33
N GLU A 5 2.85 -4.44 -10.52
CA GLU A 5 3.02 -3.46 -9.45
C GLU A 5 1.70 -2.74 -9.17
N ILE A 6 1.50 -2.30 -7.91
CA ILE A 6 0.36 -1.44 -7.56
C ILE A 6 0.58 -0.06 -8.18
N THR A 7 -0.08 0.21 -9.30
CA THR A 7 -0.08 1.47 -10.03
C THR A 7 -1.52 1.94 -10.23
N LEU A 8 -1.73 3.19 -10.67
CA LEU A 8 -3.10 3.67 -10.97
C LEU A 8 -3.76 2.82 -12.06
N GLY A 9 -2.96 2.34 -13.01
CA GLY A 9 -3.41 1.46 -14.09
C GLY A 9 -3.86 0.10 -13.59
N SER A 10 -3.06 -0.56 -12.75
CA SER A 10 -3.42 -1.88 -12.20
C SER A 10 -4.54 -1.79 -11.16
N ALA A 11 -4.61 -0.70 -10.37
CA ALA A 11 -5.73 -0.42 -9.49
C ALA A 11 -7.05 -0.25 -10.26
N TRP A 12 -7.03 0.51 -11.38
CA TRP A 12 -8.18 0.59 -12.28
C TRP A 12 -8.50 -0.75 -12.93
N GLY A 13 -7.47 -1.54 -13.28
CA GLY A 13 -7.61 -2.91 -13.76
C GLY A 13 -8.37 -3.81 -12.79
N ILE A 14 -8.03 -3.77 -11.50
CA ILE A 14 -8.75 -4.49 -10.44
C ILE A 14 -10.20 -4.05 -10.34
N VAL A 15 -10.46 -2.74 -10.30
CA VAL A 15 -11.84 -2.22 -10.20
C VAL A 15 -12.66 -2.68 -11.40
N LYS A 16 -12.12 -2.55 -12.61
CA LYS A 16 -12.77 -2.98 -13.84
C LYS A 16 -13.00 -4.50 -13.85
N SER A 17 -12.01 -5.31 -13.48
CA SER A 17 -12.13 -6.77 -13.48
C SER A 17 -13.12 -7.26 -12.44
N SER A 18 -13.16 -6.62 -11.26
CA SER A 18 -14.12 -6.91 -10.21
C SER A 18 -15.56 -6.55 -10.60
N VAL A 19 -15.77 -5.42 -11.30
CA VAL A 19 -17.11 -5.00 -11.76
C VAL A 19 -17.59 -5.86 -12.93
N LEU A 20 -16.69 -6.22 -13.85
CA LEU A 20 -17.03 -7.01 -15.03
C LEU A 20 -17.01 -8.53 -14.76
N GLY A 21 -16.60 -8.97 -13.57
CA GLY A 21 -16.49 -10.39 -13.23
C GLY A 21 -15.46 -11.15 -14.08
N THR A 22 -14.48 -10.45 -14.65
CA THR A 22 -13.46 -11.03 -15.52
C THR A 22 -12.20 -11.38 -14.72
N SER A 23 -11.53 -12.48 -15.08
CA SER A 23 -10.22 -12.82 -14.50
C SER A 23 -9.18 -11.73 -14.84
N TYR A 24 -8.32 -11.40 -13.85
CA TYR A 24 -7.14 -10.55 -14.02
C TYR A 24 -5.92 -11.33 -13.52
N PRO A 25 -5.27 -12.11 -14.39
CA PRO A 25 -4.21 -13.06 -14.00
C PRO A 25 -2.91 -12.40 -13.50
N GLU A 26 -2.70 -11.12 -13.79
CA GLU A 26 -1.53 -10.32 -13.39
C GLU A 26 -1.87 -9.30 -12.28
N ALA A 27 -3.07 -9.38 -11.68
CA ALA A 27 -3.50 -8.52 -10.58
C ALA A 27 -2.41 -8.29 -9.50
N PRO A 28 -2.23 -7.06 -9.00
CA PRO A 28 -1.18 -6.78 -8.04
C PRO A 28 -1.49 -7.40 -6.67
N VAL A 29 -0.44 -7.79 -5.94
CA VAL A 29 -0.55 -8.35 -4.59
C VAL A 29 -0.27 -7.28 -3.53
N SER A 30 -0.89 -7.43 -2.34
CA SER A 30 -0.63 -6.53 -1.21
C SER A 30 0.82 -6.58 -0.74
N ASP A 31 1.31 -5.43 -0.27
CA ASP A 31 2.68 -5.26 0.21
C ASP A 31 2.90 -5.93 1.56
N LEU A 32 3.89 -6.82 1.59
CA LEU A 32 4.44 -7.44 2.80
C LEU A 32 5.90 -7.02 2.99
N TYR A 33 6.32 -6.95 4.25
CA TYR A 33 7.61 -6.43 4.66
C TYR A 33 8.42 -7.48 5.43
N LEU A 34 9.70 -7.57 5.10
CA LEU A 34 10.69 -8.37 5.82
C LEU A 34 11.99 -7.55 5.88
N PHE A 35 12.68 -7.55 7.03
CA PHE A 35 13.86 -6.70 7.27
C PHE A 35 13.60 -5.19 7.08
N GLY A 36 12.35 -4.74 7.30
CA GLY A 36 11.94 -3.36 7.05
C GLY A 36 11.80 -3.00 5.57
N ASN A 37 12.01 -3.95 4.66
CA ASN A 37 11.89 -3.76 3.21
C ASN A 37 10.66 -4.48 2.67
N ARG A 38 9.98 -3.84 1.71
CA ARG A 38 8.93 -4.47 0.90
C ARG A 38 9.52 -5.62 0.08
N HIS A 39 8.71 -6.62 -0.25
CA HIS A 39 9.13 -7.68 -1.17
C HIS A 39 9.68 -7.08 -2.47
N ALA A 40 10.75 -7.68 -2.99
CA ALA A 40 11.38 -7.21 -4.22
C ALA A 40 10.53 -7.55 -5.45
N PHE A 41 9.93 -8.73 -5.47
CA PHE A 41 9.03 -9.16 -6.54
C PHE A 41 8.09 -10.25 -6.03
N ALA A 42 7.02 -10.49 -6.78
CA ALA A 42 6.02 -11.50 -6.47
C ALA A 42 5.54 -12.21 -7.74
N TYR A 43 5.20 -13.48 -7.60
CA TYR A 43 4.51 -14.26 -8.62
C TYR A 43 3.14 -14.66 -8.11
N GLN A 44 2.22 -14.85 -9.04
CA GLN A 44 0.90 -15.39 -8.76
C GLN A 44 0.42 -16.32 -9.87
N GLN A 45 -0.47 -17.22 -9.49
CA GLN A 45 -1.06 -18.21 -10.39
C GLN A 45 -2.51 -18.47 -9.99
N GLU A 46 -3.44 -18.21 -10.92
CA GLU A 46 -4.83 -18.59 -10.75
C GLU A 46 -5.00 -20.11 -10.88
N VAL A 47 -5.91 -20.67 -10.08
CA VAL A 47 -6.26 -22.10 -10.13
C VAL A 47 -7.48 -22.27 -11.04
N ASP A 48 -7.33 -23.07 -12.10
CA ASP A 48 -8.44 -23.52 -12.98
C ASP A 48 -9.36 -22.39 -13.51
N GLY A 49 -8.82 -21.18 -13.70
CA GLY A 49 -9.57 -20.00 -14.16
C GLY A 49 -10.50 -19.39 -13.10
N ASN A 50 -10.40 -19.83 -11.85
CA ASN A 50 -11.13 -19.27 -10.72
C ASN A 50 -10.33 -18.13 -10.07
N ALA A 51 -10.77 -16.89 -10.27
CA ALA A 51 -10.13 -15.71 -9.69
C ALA A 51 -10.14 -15.70 -8.14
N ALA A 52 -11.00 -16.49 -7.50
CA ALA A 52 -11.07 -16.59 -6.04
C ALA A 52 -10.00 -17.50 -5.43
N GLN A 53 -9.34 -18.33 -6.24
CA GLN A 53 -8.32 -19.29 -5.82
C GLN A 53 -6.99 -19.03 -6.50
N ARG A 54 -5.98 -18.67 -5.71
CA ARG A 54 -4.71 -18.18 -6.25
C ARG A 54 -3.54 -18.59 -5.39
N HIS A 55 -2.47 -19.05 -6.03
CA HIS A 55 -1.16 -19.20 -5.42
C HIS A 55 -0.42 -17.87 -5.52
N HIS A 56 0.25 -17.47 -4.44
CA HIS A 56 1.04 -16.26 -4.39
C HIS A 56 2.38 -16.56 -3.74
N ILE A 57 3.47 -16.09 -4.33
CA ILE A 57 4.79 -16.15 -3.71
C ILE A 57 5.50 -14.82 -3.81
N ARG A 58 6.12 -14.39 -2.71
CA ARG A 58 6.85 -13.12 -2.59
C ARG A 58 8.28 -13.39 -2.18
N PHE A 59 9.22 -12.56 -2.64
CA PHE A 59 10.65 -12.73 -2.41
C PHE A 59 11.30 -11.49 -1.82
N TRP A 60 12.22 -11.69 -0.87
CA TRP A 60 13.01 -10.65 -0.21
C TRP A 60 14.50 -10.99 -0.25
N PRO A 61 15.38 -10.03 -0.57
CA PRO A 61 16.80 -10.23 -0.45
C PRO A 61 17.19 -10.27 1.02
N THR A 62 18.04 -11.22 1.38
CA THR A 62 18.61 -11.31 2.72
C THR A 62 19.69 -10.22 2.90
N PRO A 63 19.71 -9.48 4.02
CA PRO A 63 20.77 -8.50 4.29
C PRO A 63 22.16 -9.16 4.33
N GLU A 64 23.19 -8.40 3.95
CA GLU A 64 24.57 -8.90 3.97
C GLU A 64 24.97 -9.36 5.39
N GLY A 65 25.55 -10.56 5.48
CA GLY A 65 25.96 -11.16 6.75
C GLY A 65 24.83 -11.68 7.64
N TRP A 66 23.58 -11.63 7.19
CA TRP A 66 22.46 -12.19 7.94
C TRP A 66 22.46 -13.72 7.88
N LEU A 67 22.34 -14.35 9.04
CA LEU A 67 22.33 -15.81 9.19
C LEU A 67 21.00 -16.25 9.76
N LEU A 68 20.51 -17.38 9.24
CA LEU A 68 19.40 -18.12 9.80
C LEU A 68 19.83 -18.87 11.07
N PRO A 69 18.88 -19.28 11.94
CA PRO A 69 19.13 -20.29 12.97
C PRO A 69 19.98 -21.45 12.45
N GLY A 70 20.92 -21.93 13.28
CA GLY A 70 21.90 -22.95 12.87
C GLY A 70 23.09 -22.42 12.06
N GLY A 71 23.13 -21.12 11.74
CA GLY A 71 24.22 -20.51 10.99
C GLY A 71 24.10 -20.67 9.47
N HIS A 72 22.94 -21.12 8.97
CA HIS A 72 22.69 -21.25 7.55
C HIS A 72 22.64 -19.86 6.87
N GLN A 73 23.22 -19.77 5.68
CA GLN A 73 23.23 -18.54 4.89
C GLN A 73 22.38 -18.74 3.63
N VAL A 74 21.43 -17.84 3.41
CA VAL A 74 20.58 -17.83 2.21
C VAL A 74 20.57 -16.45 1.59
N SER A 75 20.60 -16.38 0.27
CA SER A 75 20.60 -15.10 -0.46
C SER A 75 19.23 -14.43 -0.49
N TRP A 76 18.15 -15.22 -0.43
CA TRP A 76 16.78 -14.77 -0.54
C TRP A 76 15.89 -15.55 0.43
N LEU A 77 14.85 -14.88 0.93
CA LEU A 77 13.73 -15.50 1.63
C LEU A 77 12.47 -15.35 0.81
N ALA A 78 11.59 -16.34 0.89
CA ALA A 78 10.33 -16.35 0.18
C ALA A 78 9.16 -16.71 1.11
N ALA A 79 7.98 -16.19 0.80
CA ALA A 79 6.74 -16.55 1.47
C ALA A 79 5.69 -16.91 0.43
N GLY A 80 5.25 -18.17 0.46
CA GLY A 80 4.13 -18.70 -0.33
C GLY A 80 2.82 -18.63 0.44
N THR A 81 1.73 -18.25 -0.22
CA THR A 81 0.37 -18.26 0.34
C THR A 81 -0.63 -18.74 -0.71
N TYR A 82 -1.46 -19.71 -0.33
CA TYR A 82 -2.59 -20.14 -1.14
C TYR A 82 -3.89 -19.48 -0.66
N ASP A 83 -4.49 -18.68 -1.52
CA ASP A 83 -5.80 -18.10 -1.31
C ASP A 83 -6.87 -19.11 -1.73
N ARG A 84 -7.67 -19.58 -0.77
CA ARG A 84 -8.68 -20.63 -1.01
C ARG A 84 -10.06 -20.08 -1.38
N ALA A 85 -10.35 -18.83 -1.02
CA ALA A 85 -11.62 -18.18 -1.27
C ALA A 85 -11.51 -16.66 -1.07
N VAL A 86 -12.47 -15.91 -1.63
CA VAL A 86 -12.69 -14.50 -1.29
C VAL A 86 -13.74 -14.42 -0.18
N GLY A 87 -13.49 -13.64 0.87
CA GLY A 87 -14.42 -13.46 1.97
C GLY A 87 -14.41 -12.05 2.54
N LEU A 88 -15.39 -11.74 3.38
CA LEU A 88 -15.36 -10.54 4.21
C LEU A 88 -14.55 -10.82 5.47
N SER A 89 -13.53 -10.00 5.73
CA SER A 89 -12.85 -9.99 7.02
C SER A 89 -13.81 -9.43 8.07
N ILE A 90 -14.11 -10.22 9.10
CA ILE A 90 -14.94 -9.79 10.23
C ILE A 90 -14.25 -8.72 11.08
N PHE A 91 -12.92 -8.59 10.98
CA PHE A 91 -12.13 -7.64 11.76
C PHE A 91 -12.03 -6.26 11.10
N THR A 92 -11.99 -6.21 9.77
CA THR A 92 -11.81 -4.95 9.02
C THR A 92 -13.02 -4.57 8.17
N GLY A 93 -13.99 -5.47 7.99
CA GLY A 93 -15.13 -5.28 7.06
C GLY A 93 -14.71 -5.23 5.59
N GLN A 94 -13.45 -5.47 5.27
CA GLN A 94 -12.92 -5.45 3.91
C GLN A 94 -13.10 -6.82 3.25
N VAL A 95 -13.29 -6.82 1.93
CA VAL A 95 -13.22 -8.06 1.14
C VAL A 95 -11.75 -8.47 1.06
N THR A 96 -11.40 -9.56 1.73
CA THR A 96 -10.05 -10.11 1.77
C THR A 96 -10.07 -11.55 1.28
N HIS A 97 -9.00 -11.97 0.61
CA HIS A 97 -8.81 -13.39 0.36
C HIS A 97 -8.60 -14.12 1.69
N LYS A 98 -9.14 -15.33 1.80
CA LYS A 98 -8.89 -16.24 2.90
C LYS A 98 -7.75 -17.14 2.51
N ILE A 99 -6.70 -17.14 3.33
CA ILE A 99 -5.54 -18.01 3.13
C ILE A 99 -5.86 -19.41 3.67
N ASP A 100 -5.32 -20.44 3.02
CA ASP A 100 -5.38 -21.81 3.53
C ASP A 100 -4.56 -21.97 4.81
N ALA A 101 -5.08 -22.72 5.77
CA ALA A 101 -4.42 -22.86 7.05
C ALA A 101 -3.11 -23.66 6.96
N ASN A 102 -3.02 -24.60 6.02
CA ASN A 102 -1.84 -25.41 5.84
C ASN A 102 -0.84 -24.70 4.93
N ILE A 103 0.09 -23.95 5.53
CA ILE A 103 1.11 -23.24 4.76
C ILE A 103 2.20 -24.18 4.21
N ASP A 104 2.38 -25.35 4.82
CA ASP A 104 3.34 -26.36 4.35
C ASP A 104 2.93 -26.92 2.98
N LYS A 105 1.63 -27.10 2.73
CA LYS A 105 1.14 -27.51 1.40
C LYS A 105 1.52 -26.53 0.31
N GLU A 106 1.43 -25.23 0.59
CA GLU A 106 1.80 -24.21 -0.39
C GLU A 106 3.31 -24.12 -0.58
N ARG A 107 4.08 -24.24 0.51
CA ARG A 107 5.54 -24.34 0.47
C ARG A 107 5.98 -25.51 -0.41
N ASP A 108 5.41 -26.69 -0.20
CA ASP A 108 5.75 -27.91 -0.93
C ASP A 108 5.32 -27.78 -2.40
N TYR A 109 4.15 -27.20 -2.67
CA TYR A 109 3.69 -26.90 -4.03
C TYR A 109 4.66 -26.01 -4.80
N VAL A 110 5.19 -24.96 -4.17
CA VAL A 110 6.19 -24.07 -4.78
C VAL A 110 7.46 -24.83 -5.11
N ILE A 111 7.98 -25.62 -4.17
CA ILE A 111 9.20 -26.40 -4.35
C ILE A 111 9.03 -27.40 -5.49
N ASP A 112 7.94 -28.15 -5.49
CA ASP A 112 7.60 -29.11 -6.53
C ASP A 112 7.45 -28.44 -7.88
N THR A 113 6.86 -27.25 -7.95
CA THR A 113 6.73 -26.47 -9.18
C THR A 113 8.09 -26.09 -9.75
N VAL A 114 9.03 -25.60 -8.91
CA VAL A 114 10.38 -25.25 -9.38
C VAL A 114 11.15 -26.49 -9.83
N ARG A 115 11.07 -27.59 -9.06
CA ARG A 115 11.76 -28.84 -9.40
C ARG A 115 11.16 -29.56 -10.59
N TYR A 116 9.87 -29.39 -10.84
CA TYR A 116 9.23 -29.87 -12.06
C TYR A 116 9.80 -29.14 -13.29
N ALA A 117 10.02 -27.83 -13.18
CA ALA A 117 10.60 -27.02 -14.26
C ALA A 117 12.12 -27.24 -14.45
N ASP A 118 12.88 -27.37 -13.36
CA ASP A 118 14.31 -27.70 -13.37
C ASP A 118 14.62 -28.75 -12.28
N PRO A 119 14.66 -30.05 -12.64
CA PRO A 119 14.95 -31.12 -11.69
C PRO A 119 16.35 -31.06 -11.05
N GLN A 120 17.26 -30.23 -11.58
CA GLN A 120 18.60 -30.06 -11.01
C GLN A 120 18.62 -29.08 -9.82
N CYS A 121 17.53 -28.37 -9.55
CA CYS A 121 17.40 -27.56 -8.34
C CYS A 121 17.36 -28.48 -7.12
N GLY A 122 18.38 -28.37 -6.26
CA GLY A 122 18.50 -29.13 -5.02
C GLY A 122 17.63 -28.55 -3.91
N VAL A 123 17.22 -29.39 -2.96
CA VAL A 123 16.52 -28.95 -1.75
C VAL A 123 17.29 -29.47 -0.54
N GLU A 124 17.69 -28.55 0.33
CA GLU A 124 18.18 -28.83 1.67
C GLU A 124 17.05 -28.53 2.65
N LEU A 125 16.76 -29.44 3.58
CA LEU A 125 15.74 -29.21 4.61
C LEU A 125 16.44 -28.81 5.90
N ILE A 126 16.11 -27.63 6.42
CA ILE A 126 16.46 -27.25 7.80
C ILE A 126 15.31 -27.72 8.69
N GLU A 127 15.51 -28.89 9.30
CA GLU A 127 14.57 -29.47 10.27
C GLU A 127 14.46 -28.60 11.52
N ASP A 128 13.27 -28.53 12.10
CA ASP A 128 12.99 -27.80 13.34
C ASP A 128 13.48 -26.33 13.31
N PHE A 129 13.45 -25.69 12.13
CA PHE A 129 13.84 -24.29 11.96
C PHE A 129 13.07 -23.37 12.91
N SER A 130 11.80 -23.69 13.10
CA SER A 130 10.94 -23.18 14.16
C SER A 130 10.21 -24.35 14.82
N THR A 131 9.69 -24.15 16.02
CA THR A 131 8.78 -25.13 16.62
C THR A 131 7.51 -25.23 15.78
N ALA A 132 7.05 -26.43 15.45
CA ALA A 132 5.72 -26.63 14.87
C ALA A 132 4.66 -25.83 15.65
N TYR A 133 3.82 -25.07 14.94
CA TYR A 133 2.86 -24.18 15.59
C TYR A 133 1.54 -24.08 14.85
N HIS A 134 0.51 -23.71 15.62
CA HIS A 134 -0.81 -23.34 15.12
C HIS A 134 -1.12 -21.93 15.64
N HIS A 135 -1.41 -21.00 14.74
CA HIS A 135 -1.65 -19.60 15.08
C HIS A 135 -2.71 -18.98 14.17
N ARG A 136 -2.89 -17.66 14.28
CA ARG A 136 -3.60 -16.83 13.31
C ARG A 136 -2.68 -15.80 12.67
N ASN A 137 -2.82 -15.55 11.38
CA ASN A 137 -2.08 -14.47 10.71
C ASN A 137 -2.67 -13.09 11.06
N GLY A 138 -2.05 -12.01 10.56
CA GLY A 138 -2.51 -10.63 10.78
C GLY A 138 -3.91 -10.32 10.21
N GLY A 139 -4.41 -11.14 9.27
CA GLY A 139 -5.79 -11.08 8.75
C GLY A 139 -6.80 -11.90 9.56
N GLY A 140 -6.33 -12.65 10.56
CA GLY A 140 -7.16 -13.50 11.41
C GLY A 140 -7.40 -14.92 10.88
N ASP A 141 -6.84 -15.29 9.73
CA ASP A 141 -6.91 -16.67 9.20
C ASP A 141 -6.03 -17.60 10.03
N LEU A 142 -6.47 -18.84 10.19
CA LEU A 142 -5.68 -19.88 10.86
C LEU A 142 -4.42 -20.18 10.02
N VAL A 143 -3.34 -20.53 10.69
CA VAL A 143 -2.08 -20.98 10.09
C VAL A 143 -1.55 -22.14 10.92
N HIS A 144 -1.08 -23.19 10.27
CA HIS A 144 -0.33 -24.26 10.90
C HIS A 144 0.83 -24.70 10.01
N THR A 145 1.95 -25.02 10.66
CA THR A 145 3.19 -25.47 10.02
C THR A 145 3.89 -26.54 10.87
N ASP A 146 4.58 -27.46 10.20
CA ASP A 146 5.52 -28.40 10.79
C ASP A 146 6.77 -27.72 11.40
N GLY A 147 7.06 -26.48 10.98
CA GLY A 147 8.16 -25.68 11.50
C GLY A 147 9.47 -25.82 10.72
N ASP A 148 9.51 -26.67 9.69
CA ASP A 148 10.70 -26.90 8.87
C ASP A 148 10.88 -25.80 7.81
N LEU A 149 12.15 -25.51 7.48
CA LEU A 149 12.50 -24.54 6.45
C LEU A 149 13.31 -25.19 5.31
N PRO A 150 12.68 -25.49 4.16
CA PRO A 150 13.40 -25.93 2.97
C PRO A 150 14.14 -24.76 2.31
N VAL A 151 15.38 -25.03 1.93
CA VAL A 151 16.27 -24.15 1.16
C VAL A 151 16.43 -24.74 -0.23
N LEU A 152 15.95 -24.00 -1.23
CA LEU A 152 16.03 -24.38 -2.63
C LEU A 152 17.29 -23.79 -3.27
N ASP A 153 18.20 -24.65 -3.73
CA ASP A 153 19.38 -24.23 -4.50
C ASP A 153 19.03 -24.11 -5.98
N VAL A 154 18.91 -22.86 -6.42
CA VAL A 154 18.63 -22.49 -7.82
C VAL A 154 19.89 -22.07 -8.58
N THR A 155 21.08 -22.34 -8.04
CA THR A 155 22.34 -21.96 -8.67
C THR A 155 22.46 -22.58 -10.05
N GLY A 156 22.79 -21.75 -11.04
CA GLY A 156 22.90 -22.17 -12.43
C GLY A 156 21.58 -22.33 -13.20
N ALA A 157 20.41 -22.17 -12.54
CA ALA A 157 19.11 -22.40 -13.17
C ALA A 157 18.86 -21.48 -14.37
N ALA A 158 19.29 -20.22 -14.29
CA ALA A 158 19.18 -19.26 -15.39
C ALA A 158 19.92 -19.73 -16.66
N GLN A 159 21.09 -20.36 -16.50
CA GLN A 159 21.90 -20.87 -17.60
C GLN A 159 21.32 -22.15 -18.20
N ARG A 160 20.58 -22.93 -17.41
CA ARG A 160 19.89 -24.16 -17.84
C ARG A 160 18.52 -23.91 -18.47
N HIS A 161 18.02 -22.67 -18.42
CA HIS A 161 16.70 -22.36 -18.95
C HIS A 161 16.62 -22.68 -20.45
N PRO A 162 15.59 -23.41 -20.92
CA PRO A 162 15.51 -23.90 -22.31
C PRO A 162 15.63 -22.81 -23.38
N GLN A 163 15.14 -21.60 -23.11
CA GLN A 163 15.25 -20.47 -24.04
C GLN A 163 16.70 -19.97 -24.18
N VAL A 164 17.50 -20.01 -23.11
CA VAL A 164 18.93 -19.64 -23.12
C VAL A 164 19.74 -20.71 -23.85
N LEU A 165 19.41 -21.99 -23.63
CA LEU A 165 20.02 -23.11 -24.36
C LEU A 165 19.70 -23.07 -25.87
N ALA A 166 18.47 -22.70 -26.23
CA ALA A 166 18.04 -22.54 -27.62
C ALA A 166 18.77 -21.36 -28.31
N GLN A 167 19.00 -20.25 -27.61
CA GLN A 167 19.79 -19.12 -28.12
C GLN A 167 21.27 -19.47 -28.28
N LYS A 168 21.86 -20.23 -27.36
CA LYS A 168 23.26 -20.65 -27.44
C LYS A 168 23.51 -21.62 -28.61
N THR A 169 22.54 -22.48 -28.89
CA THR A 169 22.57 -23.39 -30.06
C THR A 169 22.44 -22.65 -31.39
N THR A 170 21.69 -21.54 -31.43
CA THR A 170 21.52 -20.72 -32.63
C THR A 170 22.68 -19.74 -32.87
N LEU A 171 23.39 -19.30 -31.83
CA LEU A 171 24.61 -18.48 -31.98
C LEU A 171 25.87 -19.28 -32.35
N GLY A 172 25.88 -20.60 -32.13
CA GLY A 172 27.01 -21.48 -32.48
C GLY A 172 27.24 -21.69 -33.99
N THR A 173 26.38 -21.15 -34.85
CA THR A 173 26.44 -21.30 -36.32
C THR A 173 26.65 -19.98 -37.08
N SER A 174 26.93 -18.86 -36.41
CA SER A 174 27.18 -17.56 -37.07
C SER A 174 28.51 -16.91 -36.67
N SER A 175 29.27 -16.49 -37.68
CA SER A 175 30.61 -15.87 -37.64
C SER A 175 30.70 -14.62 -36.72
N PRO A 176 31.89 -14.25 -36.17
CA PRO A 176 32.00 -13.37 -34.99
C PRO A 176 31.71 -11.87 -35.19
N GLU A 177 31.29 -11.40 -36.36
CA GLU A 177 31.34 -9.96 -36.70
C GLU A 177 30.13 -9.11 -36.28
N ASN A 178 29.16 -9.64 -35.51
CA ASN A 178 27.94 -8.89 -35.19
C ASN A 178 27.50 -8.94 -33.72
N LEU A 179 28.44 -9.19 -32.80
CA LEU A 179 28.16 -9.37 -31.37
C LEU A 179 27.99 -8.06 -30.58
N GLU A 180 28.30 -6.89 -31.14
CA GLU A 180 28.26 -5.63 -30.36
C GLU A 180 26.87 -4.96 -30.28
N ASN A 181 25.89 -5.34 -31.12
CA ASN A 181 24.64 -4.56 -31.22
C ASN A 181 23.33 -5.31 -30.97
N LYS A 182 23.38 -6.58 -30.50
CA LYS A 182 22.17 -7.39 -30.23
C LYS A 182 22.00 -7.84 -28.78
N GLY A 183 22.83 -7.37 -27.84
CA GLY A 183 22.80 -7.77 -26.43
C GLY A 183 21.88 -6.96 -25.51
N LYS A 184 20.95 -6.14 -26.01
CA LYS A 184 20.19 -5.18 -25.17
C LYS A 184 18.74 -5.53 -24.87
N THR A 185 18.23 -6.69 -25.28
CA THR A 185 16.83 -7.07 -25.08
C THR A 185 16.64 -8.53 -24.72
N VAL A 186 17.28 -9.01 -23.65
CA VAL A 186 16.79 -10.18 -22.88
C VAL A 186 17.23 -10.01 -21.43
N GLY A 187 16.26 -9.87 -20.52
CA GLY A 187 16.48 -9.86 -19.07
C GLY A 187 16.96 -8.50 -18.55
N THR A 188 16.04 -7.65 -18.09
CA THR A 188 16.38 -6.68 -17.05
C THR A 188 17.03 -7.47 -15.92
N SER A 189 18.24 -7.09 -15.51
CA SER A 189 18.93 -7.81 -14.44
C SER A 189 18.06 -7.78 -13.18
N LEU A 190 18.21 -8.76 -12.30
CA LEU A 190 17.48 -8.76 -11.01
C LEU A 190 17.67 -7.42 -10.27
N ALA A 191 18.84 -6.80 -10.44
CA ALA A 191 19.15 -5.46 -9.94
C ALA A 191 18.32 -4.36 -10.62
N ASP A 192 18.08 -4.41 -11.93
CA ASP A 192 17.21 -3.48 -12.65
C ASP A 192 15.73 -3.64 -12.23
N GLN A 193 15.29 -4.87 -11.96
CA GLN A 193 13.94 -5.13 -11.44
C GLN A 193 13.77 -4.63 -10.01
N VAL A 194 14.79 -4.80 -9.17
CA VAL A 194 14.88 -4.25 -7.80
C VAL A 194 14.98 -2.71 -7.82
N GLU A 195 15.61 -2.12 -8.83
CA GLU A 195 15.70 -0.66 -8.96
C GLU A 195 14.40 -0.05 -9.51
N LYS A 196 13.73 -0.73 -10.44
CA LYS A 196 12.44 -0.29 -10.99
C LYS A 196 11.33 -0.31 -9.94
N THR A 197 11.35 -1.31 -9.05
CA THR A 197 10.43 -1.41 -7.91
C THR A 197 10.60 -0.30 -6.85
N LYS A 198 11.68 0.49 -6.89
CA LYS A 198 11.82 1.69 -6.05
C LYS A 198 11.11 2.94 -6.62
N LYS A 199 10.75 2.97 -7.90
CA LYS A 199 10.46 4.24 -8.61
C LYS A 199 9.00 4.58 -8.87
N HIS A 200 8.03 3.70 -8.58
CA HIS A 200 6.60 4.02 -8.78
C HIS A 200 5.75 3.68 -7.55
N HIS A 201 5.82 4.51 -6.52
CA HIS A 201 4.91 4.41 -5.36
C HIS A 201 3.70 5.34 -5.56
N LEU A 202 2.49 4.79 -5.51
CA LEU A 202 1.32 5.61 -5.23
C LEU A 202 1.41 6.12 -3.79
N PRO A 203 0.92 7.34 -3.49
CA PRO A 203 0.82 7.74 -2.11
C PRO A 203 -0.17 6.82 -1.37
N PRO A 204 0.06 6.55 -0.07
CA PRO A 204 -0.74 5.59 0.68
C PRO A 204 -2.21 6.04 0.73
N LEU A 205 -3.16 5.10 0.75
CA LEU A 205 -4.61 5.42 0.75
C LEU A 205 -5.01 6.46 1.81
N PRO A 206 -4.52 6.41 3.07
CA PRO A 206 -4.72 7.47 4.06
C PRO A 206 -4.33 8.88 3.57
N PHE A 207 -3.24 8.99 2.82
CA PHE A 207 -2.81 10.28 2.25
C PHE A 207 -3.84 10.82 1.25
N LEU A 208 -4.33 9.97 0.35
CA LEU A 208 -5.36 10.36 -0.62
C LEU A 208 -6.65 10.78 0.08
N LEU A 209 -7.10 10.03 1.09
CA LEU A 209 -8.29 10.35 1.89
C LEU A 209 -8.15 11.72 2.58
N SER A 210 -7.00 12.00 3.21
CA SER A 210 -6.76 13.31 3.83
C SER A 210 -6.80 14.45 2.80
N GLY A 211 -6.28 14.22 1.58
CA GLY A 211 -6.34 15.20 0.49
C GLY A 211 -7.76 15.47 -0.01
N ILE A 212 -8.58 14.42 -0.14
CA ILE A 212 -10.00 14.54 -0.52
C ILE A 212 -10.75 15.36 0.54
N ILE A 213 -10.57 15.03 1.82
CA ILE A 213 -11.25 15.73 2.92
C ILE A 213 -10.85 17.21 2.94
N ILE A 214 -9.55 17.52 2.91
CA ILE A 214 -9.06 18.92 2.87
C ILE A 214 -9.64 19.66 1.66
N SER A 215 -9.71 19.01 0.49
CA SER A 215 -10.28 19.60 -0.72
C SER A 215 -11.78 19.89 -0.58
N LEU A 216 -12.56 18.94 -0.05
CA LEU A 216 -13.99 19.12 0.21
C LEU A 216 -14.24 20.23 1.25
N SER A 217 -13.49 20.26 2.34
CA SER A 217 -13.55 21.33 3.34
C SER A 217 -13.20 22.68 2.73
N THR A 218 -12.23 22.73 1.81
CA THR A 218 -11.83 23.95 1.11
C THR A 218 -12.96 24.44 0.21
N ILE A 219 -13.57 23.55 -0.56
CA ILE A 219 -14.72 23.88 -1.41
C ILE A 219 -15.87 24.41 -0.55
N ALA A 220 -16.24 23.72 0.53
CA ALA A 220 -17.31 24.15 1.43
C ALA A 220 -17.03 25.55 2.02
N THR A 221 -15.79 25.80 2.45
CA THR A 221 -15.36 27.10 2.99
C THR A 221 -15.42 28.21 1.94
N VAL A 222 -14.96 27.93 0.72
CA VAL A 222 -15.03 28.88 -0.41
C VAL A 222 -16.50 29.17 -0.78
N THR A 223 -17.36 28.16 -0.80
CA THR A 223 -18.79 28.33 -1.03
C THR A 223 -19.43 29.19 0.07
N ALA A 224 -19.10 28.96 1.34
CA ALA A 224 -19.58 29.78 2.44
C ALA A 224 -19.15 31.25 2.29
N TRP A 225 -17.89 31.53 1.96
CA TRP A 225 -17.43 32.89 1.65
C TRP A 225 -18.16 33.50 0.44
N ALA A 226 -18.37 32.72 -0.62
CA ALA A 226 -19.05 33.18 -1.83
C ALA A 226 -20.53 33.54 -1.59
N LEU A 227 -21.17 32.92 -0.60
CA LEU A 227 -22.52 33.25 -0.17
C LEU A 227 -22.54 34.43 0.83
N PHE A 228 -21.55 34.50 1.72
CA PHE A 228 -21.48 35.51 2.78
C PHE A 228 -21.10 36.90 2.26
N ILE A 229 -20.13 37.00 1.34
CA ILE A 229 -19.65 38.30 0.84
C ILE A 229 -20.76 39.12 0.17
N PRO A 230 -21.60 38.56 -0.74
CA PRO A 230 -22.73 39.29 -1.30
C PRO A 230 -23.79 39.65 -0.26
N ALA A 231 -24.02 38.79 0.74
CA ALA A 231 -25.01 39.04 1.79
C ALA A 231 -24.68 40.28 2.64
N LEU A 232 -23.40 40.64 2.81
CA LEU A 232 -22.99 41.90 3.45
C LEU A 232 -23.50 43.16 2.73
N GLY A 233 -23.84 43.06 1.44
CA GLY A 233 -24.44 44.14 0.66
C GLY A 233 -25.97 44.20 0.72
N ASP A 234 -26.62 43.19 1.32
CA ASP A 234 -28.08 43.10 1.43
C ASP A 234 -28.58 43.88 2.67
N PRO A 235 -29.44 44.92 2.49
CA PRO A 235 -29.97 45.71 3.60
C PRO A 235 -30.75 44.90 4.64
N ASP A 236 -31.42 43.81 4.24
CA ASP A 236 -32.20 42.99 5.15
C ASP A 236 -31.29 42.11 6.02
N PHE A 237 -30.22 41.57 5.44
CA PHE A 237 -29.17 40.88 6.18
C PHE A 237 -28.47 41.81 7.18
N MET A 238 -28.12 43.03 6.76
CA MET A 238 -27.46 44.01 7.64
C MET A 238 -28.36 44.44 8.82
N ARG A 239 -29.68 44.46 8.64
CA ARG A 239 -30.64 44.66 9.75
C ARG A 239 -30.70 43.48 10.71
N GLU A 240 -30.51 42.25 10.23
CA GLU A 240 -30.41 41.06 11.05
C GLU A 240 -29.12 41.10 11.90
N VAL A 241 -27.99 41.47 11.27
CA VAL A 241 -26.69 41.66 11.94
C VAL A 241 -26.75 42.76 13.00
N GLU A 242 -27.50 43.85 12.77
CA GLU A 242 -27.68 44.91 13.76
C GLU A 242 -28.47 44.44 15.01
N LYS A 243 -29.40 43.50 14.85
CA LYS A 243 -30.15 42.87 15.96
C LYS A 243 -29.27 41.92 16.76
N ASP A 244 -28.42 41.17 16.08
CA ASP A 244 -27.54 40.17 16.67
C ASP A 244 -26.19 40.81 17.00
N ALA A 245 -26.16 41.54 18.13
CA ALA A 245 -25.04 42.34 18.67
C ALA A 245 -23.74 42.31 17.84
N LEU A 246 -23.37 43.44 17.23
CA LEU A 246 -22.23 43.61 16.33
C LEU A 246 -20.93 42.92 16.81
N GLU A 247 -20.67 42.89 18.12
CA GLU A 247 -19.50 42.24 18.73
C GLU A 247 -19.48 40.71 18.51
N ASN A 248 -20.63 40.03 18.65
CA ASN A 248 -20.73 38.58 18.44
C ASN A 248 -20.52 38.22 16.96
N GLN A 249 -21.03 39.04 16.05
CA GLN A 249 -20.88 38.86 14.60
C GLN A 249 -19.45 39.13 14.14
N LEU A 250 -18.77 40.14 14.69
CA LEU A 250 -17.34 40.37 14.42
C LEU A 250 -16.48 39.21 14.94
N TYR A 251 -16.81 38.66 16.11
CA TYR A 251 -16.11 37.50 16.66
C TYR A 251 -16.32 36.23 15.82
N SER A 252 -17.55 35.95 15.39
CA SER A 252 -17.85 34.79 14.55
C SER A 252 -17.16 34.88 13.18
N LEU A 253 -17.19 36.06 12.56
CA LEU A 253 -16.50 36.33 11.29
C LEU A 253 -14.98 36.20 11.44
N GLY A 254 -14.40 36.76 12.50
CA GLY A 254 -12.98 36.65 12.80
C GLY A 254 -12.55 35.20 13.02
N THR A 255 -13.37 34.42 13.74
CA THR A 255 -13.14 32.98 13.96
C THR A 255 -13.20 32.21 12.64
N PHE A 256 -14.22 32.45 11.82
CA PHE A 256 -14.38 31.78 10.53
C PHE A 256 -13.23 32.12 9.55
N ALA A 257 -12.80 33.37 9.51
CA ALA A 257 -11.64 33.80 8.73
C ALA A 257 -10.34 33.15 9.21
N PHE A 258 -10.13 33.07 10.53
CA PHE A 258 -8.96 32.40 11.10
C PHE A 258 -8.92 30.91 10.75
N LEU A 259 -10.04 30.20 10.88
CA LEU A 259 -10.15 28.79 10.50
C LEU A 259 -9.91 28.58 8.99
N SER A 260 -10.38 29.49 8.15
CA SER A 260 -10.13 29.46 6.70
C SER A 260 -8.63 29.55 6.38
N VAL A 261 -7.89 30.39 7.11
CA VAL A 261 -6.42 30.49 6.97
C VAL A 261 -5.73 29.20 7.39
N LEU A 262 -6.16 28.59 8.51
CA LEU A 262 -5.61 27.31 8.95
C LEU A 262 -5.85 26.19 7.94
N LEU A 263 -7.02 26.17 7.28
CA LEU A 263 -7.32 25.19 6.24
C LEU A 263 -6.42 25.35 5.01
N VAL A 264 -6.14 26.59 4.58
CA VAL A 264 -5.19 26.85 3.49
C VAL A 264 -3.79 26.39 3.88
N LEU A 265 -3.35 26.68 5.11
CA LEU A 265 -2.07 26.19 5.63
C LEU A 265 -2.01 24.65 5.64
N ALA A 266 -3.09 23.97 6.05
CA ALA A 266 -3.19 22.52 6.00
C ALA A 266 -3.04 21.98 4.57
N GLY A 267 -3.68 22.62 3.58
CA GLY A 267 -3.53 22.28 2.16
C GLY A 267 -2.09 22.44 1.66
N ILE A 268 -1.41 23.53 2.02
CA ILE A 268 0.01 23.77 1.68
C ILE A 268 0.89 22.69 2.31
N LEU A 269 0.71 22.40 3.60
CA LEU A 269 1.45 21.37 4.31
C LEU A 269 1.18 19.98 3.73
N TRP A 270 -0.04 19.70 3.28
CA TRP A 270 -0.38 18.46 2.60
C TRP A 270 0.37 18.33 1.26
N ILE A 271 0.44 19.40 0.45
CA ILE A 271 1.23 19.42 -0.81
C ILE A 271 2.73 19.23 -0.52
N LEU A 272 3.27 19.89 0.50
CA LEU A 272 4.68 19.72 0.89
C LEU A 272 4.95 18.32 1.43
N THR A 273 3.96 17.73 2.10
CA THR A 273 4.01 16.33 2.49
C THR A 273 4.00 15.44 1.25
N ALA A 274 3.19 15.74 0.22
CA ALA A 274 3.20 15.10 -1.11
C ALA A 274 4.60 15.11 -1.77
N LYS A 275 5.39 16.15 -1.49
CA LYS A 275 6.80 16.28 -1.91
C LYS A 275 7.82 15.59 -0.99
N ARG A 276 7.35 14.73 -0.08
CA ARG A 276 8.15 13.93 0.87
C ARG A 276 8.96 14.75 1.89
N HIS A 277 8.48 15.94 2.26
CA HIS A 277 9.09 16.72 3.34
C HIS A 277 8.62 16.23 4.73
N ARG A 278 9.56 15.66 5.53
CA ARG A 278 9.29 15.14 6.89
C ARG A 278 8.70 16.17 7.84
N TRP A 279 9.23 17.40 7.83
CA TRP A 279 8.76 18.47 8.71
C TRP A 279 7.34 18.91 8.37
N ALA A 280 6.96 18.89 7.09
CA ALA A 280 5.63 19.30 6.64
C ALA A 280 4.56 18.34 7.19
N ARG A 281 4.85 17.04 7.24
CA ARG A 281 3.97 16.06 7.87
C ARG A 281 3.81 16.31 9.36
N ILE A 282 4.89 16.59 10.08
CA ILE A 282 4.85 16.83 11.54
C ILE A 282 4.01 18.07 11.83
N LEU A 283 4.19 19.15 11.06
CA LEU A 283 3.37 20.35 11.20
C LEU A 283 1.91 20.10 10.82
N LEU A 284 1.65 19.32 9.76
CA LEU A 284 0.29 18.95 9.37
C LEU A 284 -0.38 18.14 10.48
N LEU A 285 0.33 17.19 11.09
CA LEU A 285 -0.15 16.42 12.22
C LEU A 285 -0.47 17.31 13.42
N ALA A 286 0.44 18.21 13.78
CA ALA A 286 0.22 19.15 14.88
C ALA A 286 -1.01 20.05 14.65
N LEU A 287 -1.16 20.57 13.42
CA LEU A 287 -2.31 21.38 13.03
C LEU A 287 -3.61 20.57 13.09
N SER A 288 -3.61 19.33 12.59
CA SER A 288 -4.78 18.45 12.66
C SER A 288 -5.17 18.10 14.10
N VAL A 289 -4.21 17.87 15.00
CA VAL A 289 -4.50 17.63 16.43
C VAL A 289 -5.22 18.83 17.05
N ILE A 290 -4.74 20.06 16.78
CA ILE A 290 -5.38 21.28 17.29
C ILE A 290 -6.79 21.42 16.74
N GLY A 291 -6.98 21.22 15.43
CA GLY A 291 -8.31 21.28 14.79
C GLY A 291 -9.28 20.23 15.34
N THR A 292 -8.85 18.97 15.45
CA THR A 292 -9.68 17.90 16.03
C THR A 292 -10.08 18.22 17.47
N PHE A 293 -9.16 18.78 18.27
CA PHE A 293 -9.49 19.20 19.63
C PHE A 293 -10.54 20.32 19.64
N GLN A 294 -10.42 21.32 18.76
CA GLN A 294 -11.40 22.40 18.63
C GLN A 294 -12.78 21.88 18.19
N ASP A 295 -12.85 20.96 17.22
CA ASP A 295 -14.11 20.39 16.75
C ASP A 295 -14.79 19.55 17.84
N LEU A 296 -14.02 18.76 18.59
CA LEU A 296 -14.53 17.99 19.73
C LEU A 296 -15.04 18.91 20.84
N MET A 297 -14.29 19.97 21.17
CA MET A 297 -14.71 20.95 22.16
C MET A 297 -16.00 21.65 21.73
N THR A 298 -16.11 22.03 20.46
CA THR A 298 -17.32 22.65 19.89
C THR A 298 -18.50 21.69 19.95
N ALA A 299 -18.32 20.43 19.56
CA ALA A 299 -19.35 19.40 19.63
C ALA A 299 -19.80 19.08 21.07
N THR A 300 -18.96 19.34 22.08
CA THR A 300 -19.25 19.04 23.49
C THR A 300 -19.84 20.22 24.26
N ILE A 301 -19.38 21.44 23.97
CA ILE A 301 -19.67 22.64 24.76
C ILE A 301 -20.79 23.49 24.15
N SER A 302 -21.04 23.37 22.84
CA SER A 302 -22.11 24.14 22.20
C SER A 302 -23.47 23.78 22.81
N ALA A 303 -24.24 24.81 23.19
CA ALA A 303 -25.56 24.66 23.78
C ALA A 303 -26.59 24.10 22.78
N ASP A 304 -26.34 24.29 21.48
CA ASP A 304 -27.11 23.72 20.39
C ASP A 304 -26.45 22.44 19.88
N TYR A 305 -27.10 21.30 20.10
CA TYR A 305 -26.74 20.04 19.49
C TYR A 305 -26.97 20.12 17.98
N ALA A 306 -25.94 20.53 17.23
CA ALA A 306 -25.95 20.45 15.78
C ALA A 306 -25.30 19.14 15.34
N GLU A 307 -26.06 18.28 14.65
CA GLU A 307 -25.54 17.04 14.03
C GLU A 307 -24.30 17.31 13.16
N THR A 308 -24.21 18.51 12.58
CA THR A 308 -23.07 19.00 11.79
C THR A 308 -21.78 19.11 12.60
N ASN A 309 -21.84 19.44 13.89
CA ASN A 309 -20.65 19.56 14.75
C ASN A 309 -20.04 18.18 15.05
N LEU A 310 -20.89 17.17 15.26
CA LEU A 310 -20.45 15.80 15.47
C LEU A 310 -19.84 15.20 14.19
N LEU A 311 -20.46 15.47 13.04
CA LEU A 311 -19.92 15.06 11.73
C LEU A 311 -18.57 15.72 11.46
N ALA A 312 -18.42 17.02 11.73
CA ALA A 312 -17.15 17.72 11.58
C ALA A 312 -16.05 17.13 12.47
N ALA A 313 -16.35 16.87 13.75
CA ALA A 313 -15.42 16.22 14.66
C ALA A 313 -15.01 14.82 14.18
N GLY A 314 -15.97 14.02 13.68
CA GLY A 314 -15.69 12.70 13.10
C GLY A 314 -14.76 12.76 11.88
N VAL A 315 -14.99 13.72 10.98
CA VAL A 315 -14.14 13.96 9.80
C VAL A 315 -12.72 14.35 10.23
N SER A 316 -12.58 15.23 11.22
CA SER A 316 -11.27 15.66 11.74
C SER A 316 -10.49 14.51 12.40
N VAL A 317 -11.16 13.63 13.14
CA VAL A 317 -10.56 12.41 13.68
C VAL A 317 -10.08 11.47 12.57
N LEU A 318 -10.86 11.29 11.49
CA LEU A 318 -10.45 10.48 10.34
C LEU A 318 -9.21 11.05 9.64
N VAL A 319 -9.13 12.38 9.50
CA VAL A 319 -7.94 13.07 8.95
C VAL A 319 -6.72 12.83 9.85
N LEU A 320 -6.88 12.96 11.16
CA LEU A 320 -5.81 12.73 12.13
C LEU A 320 -5.32 11.27 12.10
N TRP A 321 -6.24 10.31 12.05
CA TRP A 321 -5.91 8.89 11.88
C TRP A 321 -5.16 8.64 10.58
N ALA A 322 -5.62 9.25 9.48
CA ALA A 322 -5.00 9.08 8.18
C ALA A 322 -3.56 9.60 8.13
N ILE A 323 -3.32 10.79 8.70
CA ILE A 323 -1.99 11.44 8.74
C ILE A 323 -1.05 10.73 9.73
N SER A 324 -1.57 10.15 10.81
CA SER A 324 -0.77 9.44 11.83
C SER A 324 -0.36 8.02 11.43
N SER A 325 -0.99 7.43 10.41
CA SER A 325 -0.72 6.06 9.96
C SER A 325 0.77 5.74 9.68
N ASP A 326 1.15 4.48 9.92
CA ASP A 326 2.51 3.98 9.69
C ASP A 326 2.89 3.99 8.21
N SER A 327 1.93 3.74 7.32
CA SER A 327 2.13 3.86 5.88
C SER A 327 2.50 5.28 5.47
N MET A 328 1.88 6.30 6.09
CA MET A 328 2.26 7.70 5.91
C MET A 328 3.66 8.02 6.45
N ARG A 329 4.14 7.26 7.44
CA ARG A 329 5.50 7.37 8.00
C ARG A 329 6.56 6.78 7.11
N GLN A 330 6.31 5.59 6.62
CA GLN A 330 7.21 4.92 5.70
C GLN A 330 7.34 5.72 4.40
N TRP A 331 6.20 6.16 3.84
CA TRP A 331 6.17 6.89 2.57
C TRP A 331 6.95 8.22 2.57
N VAL A 332 6.91 9.02 3.65
CA VAL A 332 7.71 10.24 3.77
C VAL A 332 9.20 9.93 4.07
N ASN A 333 9.50 8.77 4.64
CA ASN A 333 10.86 8.38 4.98
C ASN A 333 11.63 7.76 3.82
N GLU A 334 10.96 7.09 2.89
CA GLU A 334 11.48 6.46 1.65
C GLU A 334 12.03 7.46 0.61
N GLY A 335 11.90 8.77 0.82
CA GLY A 335 12.46 9.81 -0.06
C GLY A 335 13.97 10.04 0.09
N LYS A 336 14.71 9.13 0.73
CA LYS A 336 16.17 9.19 0.90
C LYS A 336 16.82 7.91 0.38
#